data_AF-A0AA96JJ87-F1
#
_entry.id   AF-A0AA96JJ87-F1
#
_cell.length_a   1.000
_cell.length_b   1.000
_cell.length_c   1.000
_cell.angle_alpha   90.00
_cell.angle_beta   90.00
_cell.angle_gamma   90.00
#
_symmetry.space_group_name_H-M   'P 1'
#
loop_
_entity.id
_entity.type
_entity.pdbx_description
1 polymer ?
#
loop_
_entity_poly.entity_id
_entity_poly.type
_entity_poly.pdbx_seq_one_letter_code
_entity_poly.pdbx_strand_id
1 'polypeptide(L)'
;MAPASAAPAGTTPATAPARAQGADPTYTFAYTGAAQSLAVPANAVVTITADGAGGADNTGTACTVTGPGGTGARVVTTLPLTTVATTLTINVGGTGGKGCNGTGTGGAGGFNGGAPGGGFPATGFKDEGPGGGGASSVSAGGSLLAVAGGGGGAGGTGGSSAGGGGGNGGTPDATGGTAGTATGPGSSPGQGGGGGSTGTSTGGAGGTAGNAPPCSATPGGPGGGFTGTTVGTGGTGGSIGGGCALAVTGAGGGGGGGYFAGGGGGSASVNNLGTTGSGGGGGGGSSFATPSGSGTSYSTSTVGTANHNGQVIITYVVGKPVTTFLSAMPQRTRTGAPVVLSDLVCPGGGSTTRPTGTVTFTDTTTGTTLGTSRLVLGLGNCAAAGLVTAFRTIGAHTVTAVYSGDSTYQDNSGSPESITVTVTP
;
A
#
# COMPACT_ATOMS: atom_id res chain seq x y z
N MET A 1 -50.73 -12.81 -12.98
CA MET A 1 -50.03 -12.83 -11.68
C MET A 1 -48.55 -12.97 -11.96
N ALA A 2 -47.81 -11.86 -11.93
CA ALA A 2 -46.36 -11.82 -12.11
C ALA A 2 -45.70 -11.81 -10.72
N PRO A 3 -44.60 -12.55 -10.48
CA PRO A 3 -43.90 -12.51 -9.20
C PRO A 3 -43.10 -11.20 -9.09
N ALA A 4 -43.18 -10.59 -7.91
CA ALA A 4 -42.49 -9.36 -7.57
C ALA A 4 -40.97 -9.58 -7.45
N SER A 5 -40.22 -8.69 -8.10
CA SER A 5 -38.76 -8.59 -8.00
C SER A 5 -38.35 -8.07 -6.62
N ALA A 6 -37.52 -8.83 -5.90
CA ALA A 6 -36.92 -8.40 -4.66
C ALA A 6 -35.69 -7.51 -4.95
N ALA A 7 -35.69 -6.29 -4.41
CA ALA A 7 -34.56 -5.37 -4.49
C ALA A 7 -33.35 -5.90 -3.68
N PRO A 8 -32.11 -5.74 -4.16
CA PRO A 8 -30.93 -6.16 -3.41
C PRO A 8 -30.71 -5.25 -2.19
N ALA A 9 -30.49 -5.88 -1.04
CA ALA A 9 -30.16 -5.22 0.22
C ALA A 9 -28.79 -4.52 0.12
N GLY A 10 -28.77 -3.22 0.40
CA GLY A 10 -27.53 -2.44 0.51
C GLY A 10 -26.70 -2.89 1.72
N THR A 11 -25.43 -3.17 1.49
CA THR A 11 -24.45 -3.49 2.54
C THR A 11 -24.02 -2.21 3.26
N THR A 12 -24.42 -2.05 4.52
CA THR A 12 -23.91 -1.02 5.42
C THR A 12 -22.44 -1.29 5.76
N PRO A 13 -21.52 -0.32 5.58
CA PRO A 13 -20.14 -0.45 6.06
C PRO A 13 -20.11 -0.69 7.58
N ALA A 14 -19.24 -1.62 8.01
CA ALA A 14 -19.06 -1.93 9.42
C ALA A 14 -18.65 -0.67 10.21
N THR A 15 -19.35 -0.43 11.32
CA THR A 15 -19.23 0.78 12.14
C THR A 15 -17.94 0.75 12.96
N ALA A 16 -17.21 1.87 12.96
CA ALA A 16 -15.96 2.05 13.71
C ALA A 16 -16.18 1.98 15.24
N PRO A 17 -15.20 1.51 16.04
CA PRO A 17 -15.32 1.43 17.49
C PRO A 17 -15.28 2.82 18.15
N ALA A 18 -15.92 2.92 19.32
CA ALA A 18 -16.11 4.16 20.07
C ALA A 18 -14.79 4.81 20.55
N ARG A 19 -14.74 6.14 20.46
CA ARG A 19 -13.59 7.00 20.76
C ARG A 19 -13.34 7.11 22.26
N ALA A 20 -12.27 6.51 22.76
CA ALA A 20 -11.69 6.88 24.05
C ALA A 20 -10.84 8.15 23.89
N GLN A 21 -11.09 9.14 24.74
CA GLN A 21 -10.35 10.39 24.79
C GLN A 21 -9.07 10.13 25.62
N GLY A 22 -7.88 10.13 25.00
CA GLY A 22 -6.62 10.08 25.76
C GLY A 22 -5.37 9.44 25.13
N ALA A 23 -5.45 8.80 23.96
CA ALA A 23 -4.28 8.29 23.23
C ALA A 23 -4.45 8.54 21.73
N ASP A 24 -3.36 8.73 21.00
CA ASP A 24 -3.36 8.83 19.54
C ASP A 24 -4.06 7.59 18.96
N PRO A 25 -5.11 7.75 18.13
CA PRO A 25 -5.85 6.62 17.62
C PRO A 25 -4.96 5.66 16.81
N THR A 26 -4.95 4.39 17.22
CA THR A 26 -4.30 3.29 16.48
C THR A 26 -5.36 2.29 16.03
N TYR A 27 -5.32 1.94 14.74
CA TYR A 27 -6.21 0.99 14.09
C TYR A 27 -5.40 -0.13 13.45
N THR A 28 -5.75 -1.37 13.75
CA THR A 28 -5.14 -2.56 13.13
C THR A 28 -6.14 -3.22 12.19
N PHE A 29 -5.76 -3.33 10.92
CA PHE A 29 -6.53 -3.97 9.86
C PHE A 29 -5.94 -5.36 9.59
N ALA A 30 -6.74 -6.39 9.83
CA ALA A 30 -6.42 -7.76 9.46
C ALA A 30 -6.93 -8.08 8.05
N TYR A 31 -6.48 -9.20 7.48
CA TYR A 31 -6.95 -9.68 6.19
C TYR A 31 -8.44 -10.08 6.21
N THR A 32 -9.20 -9.58 5.24
CA THR A 32 -10.64 -9.87 5.07
C THR A 32 -11.00 -10.39 3.67
N GLY A 33 -10.04 -10.44 2.74
CA GLY A 33 -10.30 -10.73 1.33
C GLY A 33 -10.96 -9.59 0.54
N ALA A 34 -11.14 -8.42 1.15
CA ALA A 34 -11.76 -7.25 0.51
C ALA A 34 -11.14 -5.94 1.03
N ALA A 35 -11.40 -4.85 0.32
CA ALA A 35 -10.98 -3.51 0.74
C ALA A 35 -11.67 -3.08 2.04
N GLN A 36 -10.92 -2.39 2.89
CA GLN A 36 -11.36 -1.75 4.13
C GLN A 36 -11.15 -0.24 4.04
N SER A 37 -11.81 0.53 4.89
CA SER A 37 -11.72 2.00 4.85
C SER A 37 -11.57 2.63 6.23
N LEU A 38 -10.80 3.71 6.31
CA LEU A 38 -10.65 4.53 7.51
C LEU A 38 -10.85 6.01 7.17
N ALA A 39 -11.77 6.66 7.88
CA ALA A 39 -11.90 8.11 7.83
C ALA A 39 -10.87 8.75 8.78
N VAL A 40 -10.00 9.58 8.23
CA VAL A 40 -9.02 10.38 8.97
C VAL A 40 -9.48 11.84 8.93
N PRO A 41 -9.58 12.52 10.09
CA PRO A 41 -9.98 13.92 10.12
C PRO A 41 -8.95 14.83 9.42
N ALA A 42 -9.34 16.07 9.16
CA ALA A 42 -8.37 17.12 8.82
C ALA A 42 -7.40 17.33 9.99
N ASN A 43 -6.25 17.93 9.69
CA ASN A 43 -5.19 18.25 10.62
C ASN A 43 -4.63 17.04 11.37
N ALA A 44 -4.54 15.90 10.68
CA ALA A 44 -3.98 14.68 11.22
C ALA A 44 -2.63 14.35 10.57
N VAL A 45 -1.65 13.97 11.38
CA VAL A 45 -0.41 13.34 10.93
C VAL A 45 -0.61 11.83 11.02
N VAL A 46 -0.48 11.13 9.90
CA VAL A 46 -0.79 9.69 9.79
C VAL A 46 0.47 8.88 9.61
N THR A 47 0.70 7.90 10.48
CA THR A 47 1.73 6.88 10.30
C THR A 47 1.09 5.59 9.79
N ILE A 48 1.59 5.10 8.67
CA ILE A 48 1.23 3.82 8.06
C ILE A 48 2.33 2.81 8.39
N THR A 49 1.96 1.66 8.93
CA THR A 49 2.77 0.44 8.94
C THR A 49 2.03 -0.62 8.12
N ALA A 50 2.58 -1.03 7.00
CA ALA A 50 2.02 -2.08 6.15
C ALA A 50 2.96 -3.27 6.09
N ASP A 51 2.41 -4.46 6.27
CA ASP A 51 3.09 -5.75 6.17
C ASP A 51 2.43 -6.54 5.04
N GLY A 52 3.14 -6.80 3.94
CA GLY A 52 2.68 -7.62 2.82
C GLY A 52 2.57 -9.09 3.22
N ALA A 53 1.74 -9.87 2.53
CA ALA A 53 1.56 -11.29 2.84
C ALA A 53 2.74 -12.15 2.37
N GLY A 54 2.96 -13.27 3.05
CA GLY A 54 3.92 -14.27 2.58
C GLY A 54 3.35 -15.11 1.44
N GLY A 55 4.22 -15.55 0.54
CA GLY A 55 3.91 -16.60 -0.41
C GLY A 55 3.70 -17.94 0.28
N ALA A 56 2.99 -18.83 -0.40
CA ALA A 56 2.76 -20.17 0.15
C ALA A 56 3.97 -21.09 -0.08
N ASP A 57 4.13 -22.04 0.82
CA ASP A 57 4.87 -23.28 0.61
C ASP A 57 3.95 -24.47 0.88
N ASN A 58 4.44 -25.71 0.81
CA ASN A 58 3.62 -26.90 1.07
C ASN A 58 3.68 -27.39 2.53
N THR A 59 4.14 -26.59 3.49
CA THR A 59 4.16 -26.96 4.91
C THR A 59 2.75 -27.28 5.41
N GLY A 60 2.60 -28.37 6.17
CA GLY A 60 1.30 -28.83 6.69
C GLY A 60 0.43 -29.56 5.65
N THR A 61 0.97 -29.87 4.47
CA THR A 61 0.29 -30.69 3.46
C THR A 61 0.86 -32.11 3.43
N ALA A 62 0.39 -32.95 2.50
CA ALA A 62 0.88 -34.32 2.32
C ALA A 62 2.26 -34.40 1.63
N CYS A 63 2.82 -33.30 1.15
CA CYS A 63 4.16 -33.27 0.58
C CYS A 63 5.20 -33.28 1.69
N THR A 64 6.10 -34.27 1.67
CA THR A 64 7.08 -34.52 2.74
C THR A 64 8.31 -33.62 2.66
N VAL A 65 8.53 -32.97 1.52
CA VAL A 65 9.58 -31.97 1.30
C VAL A 65 8.95 -30.73 0.70
N THR A 66 9.47 -29.54 0.99
CA THR A 66 8.98 -28.29 0.38
C THR A 66 10.07 -27.24 0.37
N GLY A 67 10.11 -26.42 -0.68
CA GLY A 67 10.84 -25.15 -0.62
C GLY A 67 10.11 -24.17 0.31
N PRO A 68 10.80 -23.19 0.91
CA PRO A 68 10.17 -22.17 1.72
C PRO A 68 9.44 -21.13 0.85
N GLY A 69 8.30 -20.62 1.33
CA GLY A 69 7.62 -19.48 0.71
C GLY A 69 8.38 -18.19 1.00
N GLY A 70 8.26 -17.20 0.11
CA GLY A 70 8.83 -15.88 0.31
C GLY A 70 8.07 -15.13 1.41
N THR A 71 8.80 -14.32 2.19
CA THR A 71 8.20 -13.43 3.20
C THR A 71 7.81 -12.10 2.56
N GLY A 72 6.70 -11.50 2.96
CA GLY A 72 6.32 -10.16 2.52
C GLY A 72 7.26 -9.06 3.05
N ALA A 73 7.14 -7.86 2.51
CA ALA A 73 7.84 -6.68 3.02
C ALA A 73 7.08 -6.00 4.16
N ARG A 74 7.78 -5.15 4.89
CA ARG A 74 7.22 -4.18 5.82
C ARG A 74 7.60 -2.77 5.36
N VAL A 75 6.61 -1.89 5.29
CA VAL A 75 6.77 -0.47 4.97
C VAL A 75 6.24 0.35 6.12
N VAL A 76 7.06 1.26 6.63
CA VAL A 76 6.62 2.28 7.59
C VAL A 76 6.83 3.63 6.94
N THR A 77 5.83 4.51 6.96
CA THR A 77 5.94 5.89 6.49
C THR A 77 4.96 6.81 7.22
N THR A 78 5.35 8.07 7.43
CA THR A 78 4.48 9.09 8.03
C THR A 78 4.11 10.14 7.00
N LEU A 79 2.81 10.27 6.72
CA LEU A 79 2.28 11.23 5.77
C LEU A 79 2.36 12.66 6.31
N PRO A 80 2.42 13.67 5.43
CA PRO A 80 2.22 15.06 5.81
C PRO A 80 0.89 15.28 6.52
N LEU A 81 0.76 16.41 7.21
CA LEU A 81 -0.48 16.88 7.82
C LEU A 81 -1.61 16.88 6.78
N THR A 82 -2.73 16.21 7.08
CA THR A 82 -3.93 16.30 6.25
C THR A 82 -4.53 17.70 6.38
N THR A 83 -4.87 18.36 5.28
CA THR A 83 -5.54 19.68 5.30
C THR A 83 -7.06 19.56 5.21
N VAL A 84 -7.55 18.39 4.81
CA VAL A 84 -8.98 18.06 4.71
C VAL A 84 -9.21 16.64 5.24
N ALA A 85 -10.44 16.37 5.66
CA ALA A 85 -10.82 15.01 6.02
C ALA A 85 -10.59 14.07 4.84
N THR A 86 -9.88 12.96 5.08
CA THR A 86 -9.41 12.05 4.05
C THR A 86 -9.88 10.64 4.36
N THR A 87 -10.40 9.93 3.36
CA THR A 87 -10.70 8.50 3.50
C THR A 87 -9.53 7.69 2.93
N LEU A 88 -8.92 6.88 3.79
CA LEU A 88 -7.93 5.89 3.38
C LEU A 88 -8.65 4.61 2.95
N THR A 89 -8.26 4.04 1.82
CA THR A 89 -8.60 2.67 1.41
C THR A 89 -7.43 1.76 1.77
N ILE A 90 -7.72 0.67 2.47
CA ILE A 90 -6.76 -0.29 2.99
C ILE A 90 -7.04 -1.65 2.37
N ASN A 91 -6.07 -2.20 1.64
CA ASN A 91 -6.09 -3.58 1.18
C ASN A 91 -5.00 -4.34 1.91
N VAL A 92 -5.38 -5.34 2.71
CA VAL A 92 -4.42 -6.20 3.41
C VAL A 92 -4.12 -7.41 2.54
N GLY A 93 -2.85 -7.72 2.31
CA GLY A 93 -2.44 -8.84 1.45
C GLY A 93 -2.89 -10.18 2.02
N GLY A 94 -3.48 -11.03 1.16
CA GLY A 94 -3.76 -12.43 1.49
C GLY A 94 -2.55 -13.32 1.15
N THR A 95 -2.32 -14.37 1.93
CA THR A 95 -1.30 -15.37 1.59
C THR A 95 -1.69 -16.18 0.36
N GLY A 96 -0.70 -16.76 -0.32
CA GLY A 96 -0.93 -17.67 -1.44
C GLY A 96 -1.60 -18.98 -1.01
N GLY A 97 -2.17 -19.69 -1.97
CA GLY A 97 -2.69 -21.04 -1.81
C GLY A 97 -1.59 -22.10 -1.90
N LYS A 98 -1.78 -23.20 -1.17
CA LYS A 98 -0.92 -24.38 -1.22
C LYS A 98 -0.99 -25.06 -2.58
N GLY A 99 0.15 -25.54 -3.09
CA GLY A 99 0.23 -26.26 -4.36
C GLY A 99 -0.06 -27.74 -4.24
N CYS A 100 0.42 -28.40 -3.17
CA CYS A 100 0.33 -29.84 -2.93
C CYS A 100 -1.10 -30.34 -2.67
N ASN A 101 -1.97 -30.28 -3.68
CA ASN A 101 -3.42 -30.44 -3.55
C ASN A 101 -3.98 -31.58 -4.43
N GLY A 102 -3.25 -32.03 -5.46
CA GLY A 102 -3.70 -33.13 -6.32
C GLY A 102 -4.80 -32.75 -7.33
N THR A 103 -5.10 -31.46 -7.48
CA THR A 103 -6.19 -31.00 -8.34
C THR A 103 -5.74 -30.70 -9.77
N GLY A 104 -4.43 -30.75 -10.04
CA GLY A 104 -3.87 -30.35 -11.34
C GLY A 104 -3.79 -28.84 -11.53
N THR A 105 -4.28 -28.06 -10.56
CA THR A 105 -4.22 -26.59 -10.57
C THR A 105 -3.30 -26.11 -9.48
N GLY A 106 -2.35 -25.23 -9.84
CA GLY A 106 -1.49 -24.57 -8.87
C GLY A 106 -2.26 -23.85 -7.78
N GLY A 107 -1.60 -23.65 -6.64
CA GLY A 107 -2.16 -22.92 -5.52
C GLY A 107 -2.55 -21.50 -5.94
N ALA A 108 -3.72 -21.05 -5.51
CA ALA A 108 -4.25 -19.74 -5.88
C ALA A 108 -3.32 -18.59 -5.47
N GLY A 109 -3.36 -17.48 -6.22
CA GLY A 109 -2.66 -16.26 -5.82
C GLY A 109 -3.31 -15.61 -4.59
N GLY A 110 -2.48 -15.00 -3.75
CA GLY A 110 -2.92 -14.23 -2.60
C GLY A 110 -3.65 -12.94 -3.01
N PHE A 111 -4.68 -12.57 -2.24
CA PHE A 111 -5.47 -11.36 -2.50
C PHE A 111 -4.59 -10.10 -2.55
N ASN A 112 -4.92 -9.18 -3.45
CA ASN A 112 -4.18 -7.95 -3.74
C ASN A 112 -2.84 -8.19 -4.45
N GLY A 113 -2.89 -8.92 -5.58
CA GLY A 113 -1.81 -8.98 -6.56
C GLY A 113 -0.95 -10.24 -6.54
N GLY A 114 -1.15 -11.18 -5.63
CA GLY A 114 -0.47 -12.49 -5.70
C GLY A 114 -0.96 -13.31 -6.89
N ALA A 115 -0.07 -14.10 -7.48
CA ALA A 115 -0.39 -14.93 -8.65
C ALA A 115 -0.40 -16.43 -8.33
N PRO A 116 -1.18 -17.23 -9.07
CA PRO A 116 -1.21 -18.67 -8.87
C PRO A 116 0.11 -19.34 -9.27
N GLY A 117 0.42 -20.46 -8.62
CA GLY A 117 1.50 -21.34 -9.07
C GLY A 117 1.13 -22.14 -10.32
N GLY A 118 2.09 -22.90 -10.83
CA GLY A 118 1.92 -23.75 -11.99
C GLY A 118 1.17 -25.05 -11.66
N GLY A 119 0.42 -25.55 -12.63
CA GLY A 119 -0.32 -26.81 -12.52
C GLY A 119 0.25 -27.91 -13.42
N PHE A 120 -0.53 -28.97 -13.60
CA PHE A 120 -0.27 -30.03 -14.57
C PHE A 120 -1.61 -30.61 -15.10
N PRO A 121 -1.65 -31.15 -16.32
CA PRO A 121 -2.89 -31.55 -17.00
C PRO A 121 -3.48 -32.89 -16.55
N ALA A 122 -3.28 -33.28 -15.29
CA ALA A 122 -3.87 -34.48 -14.69
C ALA A 122 -4.22 -34.21 -13.22
N THR A 123 -4.80 -35.20 -12.53
CA THR A 123 -5.17 -35.08 -11.11
C THR A 123 -4.55 -36.22 -10.31
N GLY A 124 -4.41 -36.05 -9.00
CA GLY A 124 -3.92 -37.07 -8.06
C GLY A 124 -2.41 -37.04 -7.80
N PHE A 125 -1.66 -36.19 -8.51
CA PHE A 125 -0.23 -35.95 -8.28
C PHE A 125 -0.05 -34.63 -7.55
N LYS A 126 0.94 -34.53 -6.65
CA LYS A 126 1.06 -33.40 -5.70
C LYS A 126 2.26 -32.52 -6.03
N ASP A 127 2.45 -32.28 -7.31
CA ASP A 127 3.62 -31.61 -7.86
C ASP A 127 3.36 -30.13 -8.20
N GLU A 128 2.15 -29.63 -7.91
CA GLU A 128 1.74 -28.28 -8.26
C GLU A 128 2.48 -27.20 -7.44
N GLY A 129 2.68 -26.05 -8.07
CA GLY A 129 3.33 -24.90 -7.46
C GLY A 129 2.40 -24.15 -6.50
N PRO A 130 2.87 -23.78 -5.30
CA PRO A 130 2.22 -22.79 -4.45
C PRO A 130 2.05 -21.40 -5.10
N GLY A 131 1.03 -20.68 -4.67
CA GLY A 131 0.77 -19.30 -5.09
C GLY A 131 1.61 -18.26 -4.33
N GLY A 132 1.81 -17.11 -4.98
CA GLY A 132 2.47 -15.95 -4.36
C GLY A 132 1.53 -15.17 -3.43
N GLY A 133 2.10 -14.52 -2.42
CA GLY A 133 1.39 -13.67 -1.47
C GLY A 133 1.02 -12.32 -2.10
N GLY A 134 -0.06 -11.73 -1.61
CA GLY A 134 -0.49 -10.41 -2.04
C GLY A 134 0.19 -9.26 -1.30
N ALA A 135 0.16 -8.09 -1.89
CA ALA A 135 0.66 -6.87 -1.27
C ALA A 135 -0.31 -6.33 -0.22
N SER A 136 0.19 -5.63 0.79
CA SER A 136 -0.64 -4.76 1.62
C SER A 136 -0.48 -3.32 1.15
N SER A 137 -1.58 -2.65 0.82
CA SER A 137 -1.56 -1.28 0.29
C SER A 137 -2.52 -0.35 0.99
N VAL A 138 -2.11 0.91 1.05
CA VAL A 138 -2.92 2.04 1.53
C VAL A 138 -2.95 3.09 0.42
N SER A 139 -4.15 3.59 0.10
CA SER A 139 -4.35 4.60 -0.94
C SER A 139 -5.35 5.66 -0.51
N ALA A 140 -5.23 6.86 -1.06
CA ALA A 140 -6.21 7.93 -0.95
C ALA A 140 -6.15 8.83 -2.19
N GLY A 141 -7.26 9.52 -2.51
CA GLY A 141 -7.28 10.49 -3.61
C GLY A 141 -6.87 9.91 -4.97
N GLY A 142 -7.13 8.62 -5.21
CA GLY A 142 -6.77 7.93 -6.46
C GLY A 142 -5.30 7.51 -6.59
N SER A 143 -4.47 7.70 -5.56
CA SER A 143 -3.05 7.33 -5.55
C SER A 143 -2.70 6.36 -4.43
N LEU A 144 -1.72 5.50 -4.69
CA LEU A 144 -1.07 4.69 -3.64
C LEU A 144 -0.24 5.60 -2.72
N LEU A 145 -0.35 5.36 -1.42
CA LEU A 145 0.42 6.06 -0.37
C LEU A 145 1.52 5.16 0.19
N ALA A 146 1.22 3.87 0.35
CA ALA A 146 2.19 2.84 0.73
C ALA A 146 1.78 1.49 0.12
N VAL A 147 2.78 0.71 -0.27
CA VAL A 147 2.64 -0.68 -0.73
C VAL A 147 3.76 -1.49 -0.10
N ALA A 148 3.42 -2.48 0.70
CA ALA A 148 4.32 -3.51 1.16
C ALA A 148 4.15 -4.75 0.27
N GLY A 149 5.17 -5.07 -0.51
CA GLY A 149 5.12 -6.18 -1.47
C GLY A 149 4.95 -7.55 -0.80
N GLY A 150 4.25 -8.45 -1.47
CA GLY A 150 4.07 -9.84 -1.05
C GLY A 150 5.24 -10.73 -1.46
N GLY A 151 5.43 -11.84 -0.75
CA GLY A 151 6.43 -12.85 -1.08
C GLY A 151 6.01 -13.76 -2.23
N GLY A 152 6.97 -14.31 -2.97
CA GLY A 152 6.72 -15.32 -4.01
C GLY A 152 6.39 -16.70 -3.41
N GLY A 153 5.63 -17.50 -4.14
CA GLY A 153 5.35 -18.90 -3.79
C GLY A 153 6.58 -19.78 -3.99
N ALA A 154 6.71 -20.83 -3.18
CA ALA A 154 7.73 -21.85 -3.42
C ALA A 154 7.48 -22.59 -4.74
N GLY A 155 8.49 -23.30 -5.24
CA GLY A 155 8.33 -24.25 -6.34
C GLY A 155 7.63 -25.53 -5.87
N GLY A 156 6.91 -26.16 -6.79
CA GLY A 156 6.36 -27.51 -6.64
C GLY A 156 7.45 -28.55 -6.48
N THR A 157 7.14 -29.59 -5.72
CA THR A 157 8.05 -30.70 -5.44
C THR A 157 8.14 -31.65 -6.62
N GLY A 158 9.32 -32.23 -6.84
CA GLY A 158 9.50 -33.33 -7.79
C GLY A 158 9.99 -34.56 -7.06
N GLY A 159 9.11 -35.52 -6.78
CA GLY A 159 9.45 -36.70 -5.98
C GLY A 159 9.93 -36.30 -4.58
N SER A 160 11.14 -36.72 -4.20
CA SER A 160 11.75 -36.39 -2.90
C SER A 160 12.55 -35.08 -2.90
N SER A 161 12.47 -34.29 -3.97
CA SER A 161 13.23 -33.04 -4.14
C SER A 161 12.36 -31.81 -3.82
N ALA A 162 12.84 -30.98 -2.88
CA ALA A 162 12.21 -29.71 -2.56
C ALA A 162 12.25 -28.75 -3.76
N GLY A 163 11.17 -28.01 -3.97
CA GLY A 163 11.13 -26.89 -4.92
C GLY A 163 12.02 -25.73 -4.51
N GLY A 164 12.25 -24.81 -5.44
CA GLY A 164 12.93 -23.56 -5.18
C GLY A 164 12.19 -22.71 -4.13
N GLY A 165 12.91 -21.90 -3.37
CA GLY A 165 12.34 -20.97 -2.41
C GLY A 165 11.74 -19.74 -3.10
N GLY A 166 10.65 -19.21 -2.54
CA GLY A 166 10.06 -17.96 -3.00
C GLY A 166 10.90 -16.75 -2.62
N GLY A 167 10.91 -15.73 -3.48
CA GLY A 167 11.56 -14.46 -3.22
C GLY A 167 10.79 -13.61 -2.20
N ASN A 168 11.51 -12.91 -1.32
CA ASN A 168 10.93 -11.97 -0.38
C ASN A 168 10.44 -10.69 -1.07
N GLY A 169 9.38 -10.09 -0.52
CA GLY A 169 8.88 -8.77 -0.89
C GLY A 169 9.92 -7.67 -0.67
N GLY A 170 9.77 -6.55 -1.39
CA GLY A 170 10.88 -5.62 -1.62
C GLY A 170 11.24 -4.65 -0.51
N THR A 171 12.54 -4.34 -0.44
CA THR A 171 13.14 -3.34 0.46
C THR A 171 14.02 -2.32 -0.28
N PRO A 172 13.48 -1.47 -1.16
CA PRO A 172 12.14 -1.45 -1.77
C PRO A 172 12.02 -2.40 -2.98
N ASP A 173 13.14 -2.87 -3.52
CA ASP A 173 13.19 -3.87 -4.59
C ASP A 173 13.13 -5.28 -3.99
N ALA A 174 12.38 -6.15 -4.66
CA ALA A 174 12.17 -7.51 -4.21
C ALA A 174 13.29 -8.44 -4.63
N THR A 175 13.37 -9.56 -3.92
CA THR A 175 14.30 -10.63 -4.28
C THR A 175 13.64 -11.61 -5.24
N GLY A 176 14.44 -12.20 -6.13
CA GLY A 176 14.00 -13.31 -6.97
C GLY A 176 13.81 -14.59 -6.16
N GLY A 177 12.99 -15.50 -6.68
CA GLY A 177 12.92 -16.87 -6.19
C GLY A 177 14.18 -17.64 -6.58
N THR A 178 14.43 -18.77 -5.92
CA THR A 178 15.54 -19.65 -6.26
C THR A 178 15.12 -20.72 -7.26
N ALA A 179 16.09 -21.26 -7.98
CA ALA A 179 15.89 -22.44 -8.81
C ALA A 179 15.47 -23.65 -7.95
N GLY A 180 14.75 -24.58 -8.58
CA GLY A 180 14.56 -25.91 -8.03
C GLY A 180 15.83 -26.76 -8.13
N THR A 181 15.68 -28.06 -7.86
CA THR A 181 16.77 -29.04 -7.92
C THR A 181 16.45 -30.09 -8.96
N ALA A 182 17.47 -30.74 -9.52
CA ALA A 182 17.28 -31.82 -10.47
C ALA A 182 18.36 -32.89 -10.28
N THR A 183 17.98 -34.16 -10.44
CA THR A 183 18.87 -35.31 -10.33
C THR A 183 18.67 -36.29 -11.48
N GLY A 184 19.77 -36.86 -11.98
CA GLY A 184 19.79 -37.85 -13.06
C GLY A 184 20.01 -37.25 -14.46
N PRO A 185 20.50 -38.07 -15.42
CA PRO A 185 20.66 -37.65 -16.80
C PRO A 185 19.28 -37.46 -17.44
N GLY A 186 18.96 -36.26 -17.94
CA GLY A 186 17.64 -35.97 -18.51
C GLY A 186 16.64 -35.34 -17.53
N SER A 187 17.14 -34.77 -16.44
CA SER A 187 16.38 -33.86 -15.57
C SER A 187 16.93 -32.43 -15.67
N SER A 188 16.06 -31.43 -15.62
CA SER A 188 16.41 -30.02 -15.61
C SER A 188 15.50 -29.25 -14.63
N PRO A 189 16.06 -28.44 -13.71
CA PRO A 189 15.25 -27.74 -12.72
C PRO A 189 14.53 -26.55 -13.35
N GLY A 190 13.40 -26.18 -12.76
CA GLY A 190 12.78 -24.90 -13.06
C GLY A 190 13.59 -23.76 -12.45
N GLN A 191 13.79 -22.66 -13.19
CA GLN A 191 14.48 -21.49 -12.66
C GLN A 191 13.54 -20.59 -11.87
N GLY A 192 14.08 -19.88 -10.87
CA GLY A 192 13.33 -18.93 -10.07
C GLY A 192 12.89 -17.70 -10.87
N GLY A 193 11.75 -17.13 -10.51
CA GLY A 193 11.27 -15.85 -11.06
C GLY A 193 12.02 -14.66 -10.47
N GLY A 194 12.20 -13.59 -11.24
CA GLY A 194 12.79 -12.34 -10.77
C GLY A 194 11.89 -11.59 -9.79
N GLY A 195 12.48 -10.82 -8.89
CA GLY A 195 11.73 -9.88 -8.03
C GLY A 195 11.30 -8.65 -8.81
N GLY A 196 10.16 -8.04 -8.42
CA GLY A 196 9.80 -6.72 -8.92
C GLY A 196 10.75 -5.64 -8.40
N SER A 197 10.94 -4.57 -9.16
CA SER A 197 11.80 -3.44 -8.77
C SER A 197 11.07 -2.10 -8.91
N THR A 198 11.02 -1.38 -7.80
CA THR A 198 10.61 0.03 -7.75
C THR A 198 11.71 0.91 -8.32
N GLY A 199 12.99 0.55 -8.11
CA GLY A 199 14.14 1.29 -8.63
C GLY A 199 14.20 1.37 -10.15
N THR A 200 13.89 0.28 -10.85
CA THR A 200 13.85 0.23 -12.32
C THR A 200 12.44 0.39 -12.89
N SER A 201 11.42 0.44 -12.04
CA SER A 201 10.01 0.51 -12.45
C SER A 201 9.58 -0.66 -13.34
N THR A 202 10.02 -1.88 -13.00
CA THR A 202 9.75 -3.09 -13.79
C THR A 202 9.26 -4.23 -12.91
N GLY A 203 8.28 -4.98 -13.40
CA GLY A 203 7.93 -6.27 -12.83
C GLY A 203 9.04 -7.30 -13.02
N GLY A 204 9.03 -8.33 -12.18
CA GLY A 204 10.01 -9.41 -12.23
C GLY A 204 9.86 -10.26 -13.49
N ALA A 205 10.99 -10.67 -14.07
CA ALA A 205 10.99 -11.61 -15.19
C ALA A 205 10.51 -13.00 -14.75
N GLY A 206 9.83 -13.72 -15.65
CA GLY A 206 9.47 -15.12 -15.41
C GLY A 206 10.70 -16.03 -15.41
N GLY A 207 10.70 -17.03 -14.55
CA GLY A 207 11.72 -18.07 -14.51
C GLY A 207 11.63 -18.99 -15.73
N THR A 208 12.78 -19.34 -16.33
CA THR A 208 12.80 -20.24 -17.48
C THR A 208 12.43 -21.66 -17.08
N ALA A 209 11.78 -22.40 -17.98
CA ALA A 209 11.51 -23.81 -17.80
C ALA A 209 12.80 -24.64 -17.84
N GLY A 210 12.79 -25.80 -17.19
CA GLY A 210 13.82 -26.81 -17.39
C GLY A 210 13.77 -27.37 -18.82
N ASN A 211 14.91 -27.78 -19.37
CA ASN A 211 15.02 -28.37 -20.71
C ASN A 211 15.44 -29.85 -20.68
N ALA A 212 14.50 -30.77 -20.95
CA ALA A 212 14.75 -32.20 -21.04
C ALA A 212 13.81 -32.89 -22.04
N PRO A 213 14.10 -32.87 -23.36
CA PRO A 213 13.25 -33.52 -24.36
C PRO A 213 13.06 -35.03 -24.09
N PRO A 214 11.88 -35.60 -24.40
CA PRO A 214 10.73 -34.98 -25.07
C PRO A 214 9.73 -34.28 -24.13
N CYS A 215 10.07 -34.07 -22.85
CA CYS A 215 9.19 -33.38 -21.90
C CYS A 215 9.03 -31.90 -22.29
N SER A 216 7.78 -31.43 -22.28
CA SER A 216 7.42 -30.03 -22.45
C SER A 216 7.10 -29.40 -21.10
N ALA A 217 7.69 -28.25 -20.80
CA ALA A 217 7.49 -27.51 -19.56
C ALA A 217 7.41 -26.02 -19.90
N THR A 218 6.60 -25.23 -19.17
CA THR A 218 6.45 -23.81 -19.46
C THR A 218 7.28 -22.94 -18.53
N PRO A 219 7.78 -21.78 -19.00
CA PRO A 219 8.35 -20.78 -18.12
C PRO A 219 7.26 -20.18 -17.23
N GLY A 220 7.68 -19.49 -16.17
CA GLY A 220 6.79 -18.61 -15.41
C GLY A 220 6.44 -17.35 -16.20
N GLY A 221 5.33 -16.71 -15.85
CA GLY A 221 4.93 -15.42 -16.38
C GLY A 221 5.73 -14.26 -15.76
N PRO A 222 5.83 -13.11 -16.44
CA PRO A 222 6.38 -11.89 -15.85
C PRO A 222 5.39 -11.26 -14.87
N GLY A 223 5.90 -10.49 -13.90
CA GLY A 223 5.10 -9.64 -13.02
C GLY A 223 4.66 -8.34 -13.71
N GLY A 224 3.50 -7.82 -13.33
CA GLY A 224 2.94 -6.54 -13.79
C GLY A 224 3.28 -5.36 -12.89
N GLY A 225 3.03 -4.14 -13.39
CA GLY A 225 3.11 -2.90 -12.62
C GLY A 225 1.75 -2.44 -12.07
N PHE A 226 1.79 -1.48 -11.13
CA PHE A 226 0.60 -0.85 -10.58
C PHE A 226 -0.15 0.04 -11.60
N THR A 227 -1.44 0.28 -11.36
CA THR A 227 -2.26 1.25 -12.11
C THR A 227 -3.21 1.98 -11.16
N GLY A 228 -3.06 3.30 -11.02
CA GLY A 228 -3.83 4.09 -10.07
C GLY A 228 -3.65 3.60 -8.64
N THR A 229 -4.72 3.11 -8.01
CA THR A 229 -4.72 2.52 -6.67
C THR A 229 -4.54 1.00 -6.64
N THR A 230 -4.45 0.35 -7.80
CA THR A 230 -4.33 -1.11 -7.93
C THR A 230 -2.86 -1.48 -8.01
N VAL A 231 -2.41 -2.38 -7.12
CA VAL A 231 -1.05 -2.91 -7.11
C VAL A 231 -0.77 -3.80 -8.32
N GLY A 232 0.49 -4.00 -8.66
CA GLY A 232 0.91 -4.95 -9.69
C GLY A 232 0.56 -6.39 -9.33
N THR A 233 0.23 -7.16 -10.36
CA THR A 233 -0.10 -8.60 -10.27
C THR A 233 1.13 -9.47 -10.57
N GLY A 234 1.39 -10.47 -9.73
CA GLY A 234 2.49 -11.41 -9.93
C GLY A 234 2.40 -12.20 -11.23
N GLY A 235 3.51 -12.79 -11.63
CA GLY A 235 3.56 -13.74 -12.73
C GLY A 235 3.08 -15.13 -12.32
N THR A 236 2.33 -15.81 -13.18
CA THR A 236 1.88 -17.19 -12.93
C THR A 236 3.05 -18.16 -12.94
N GLY A 237 3.01 -19.20 -12.11
CA GLY A 237 4.01 -20.27 -12.14
C GLY A 237 3.96 -21.08 -13.44
N GLY A 238 5.12 -21.58 -13.88
CA GLY A 238 5.24 -22.45 -15.04
C GLY A 238 4.60 -23.82 -14.79
N SER A 239 3.86 -24.33 -15.76
CA SER A 239 3.14 -25.60 -15.67
C SER A 239 3.92 -26.75 -16.32
N ILE A 240 3.70 -27.96 -15.80
CA ILE A 240 4.25 -29.19 -16.35
C ILE A 240 3.42 -29.58 -17.56
N GLY A 241 4.07 -29.87 -18.69
CA GLY A 241 3.42 -30.28 -19.94
C GLY A 241 3.51 -31.77 -20.21
N GLY A 242 3.20 -32.15 -21.45
CA GLY A 242 3.21 -33.54 -21.90
C GLY A 242 4.63 -34.11 -22.05
N GLY A 243 4.75 -35.43 -21.88
CA GLY A 243 6.00 -36.17 -22.06
C GLY A 243 6.94 -36.16 -20.84
N CYS A 244 6.52 -35.53 -19.74
CA CYS A 244 7.28 -35.48 -18.50
C CYS A 244 6.99 -36.68 -17.59
N ALA A 245 8.01 -37.13 -16.85
CA ALA A 245 7.86 -38.17 -15.85
C ALA A 245 6.97 -37.67 -14.68
N LEU A 246 5.82 -38.33 -14.50
CA LEU A 246 4.83 -38.01 -13.48
C LEU A 246 5.36 -38.30 -12.07
N ALA A 247 4.85 -37.59 -11.06
CA ALA A 247 5.24 -37.71 -9.64
C ALA A 247 6.69 -37.31 -9.30
N VAL A 248 7.50 -36.94 -10.30
CA VAL A 248 8.91 -36.58 -10.13
C VAL A 248 9.28 -35.23 -10.75
N THR A 249 8.32 -34.54 -11.38
CA THR A 249 8.50 -33.22 -12.00
C THR A 249 7.65 -32.20 -11.26
N GLY A 250 8.25 -31.14 -10.74
CA GLY A 250 7.55 -30.06 -10.01
C GLY A 250 7.27 -28.82 -10.86
N ALA A 251 6.11 -28.20 -10.65
CA ALA A 251 5.69 -26.97 -11.31
C ALA A 251 6.27 -25.71 -10.62
N GLY A 252 6.27 -24.57 -11.31
CA GLY A 252 6.82 -23.32 -10.78
C GLY A 252 5.92 -22.60 -9.77
N GLY A 253 6.50 -21.84 -8.85
CA GLY A 253 5.77 -21.02 -7.87
C GLY A 253 5.21 -19.72 -8.46
N GLY A 254 4.12 -19.21 -7.90
CA GLY A 254 3.53 -17.93 -8.31
C GLY A 254 4.29 -16.69 -7.78
N GLY A 255 4.33 -15.61 -8.56
CA GLY A 255 4.94 -14.34 -8.15
C GLY A 255 4.11 -13.59 -7.09
N GLY A 256 4.80 -12.86 -6.21
CA GLY A 256 4.17 -11.99 -5.20
C GLY A 256 3.67 -10.67 -5.78
N GLY A 257 2.55 -10.16 -5.24
CA GLY A 257 2.02 -8.84 -5.61
C GLY A 257 2.87 -7.70 -5.07
N GLY A 258 2.82 -6.51 -5.66
CA GLY A 258 3.64 -5.37 -5.19
C GLY A 258 3.40 -4.11 -5.98
N TYR A 259 4.20 -3.06 -5.73
CA TYR A 259 4.15 -1.86 -6.57
C TYR A 259 4.56 -2.22 -8.01
N PHE A 260 5.62 -3.00 -8.14
CA PHE A 260 5.88 -3.87 -9.28
C PHE A 260 5.95 -5.30 -8.77
N ALA A 261 5.20 -6.20 -9.37
CA ALA A 261 5.07 -7.56 -8.87
C ALA A 261 6.24 -8.46 -9.29
N GLY A 262 6.42 -9.57 -8.60
CA GLY A 262 7.42 -10.58 -8.92
C GLY A 262 6.99 -11.48 -10.09
N GLY A 263 7.97 -12.05 -10.79
CA GLY A 263 7.73 -13.05 -11.83
C GLY A 263 7.45 -14.44 -11.24
N GLY A 264 6.74 -15.29 -11.98
CA GLY A 264 6.53 -16.69 -11.60
C GLY A 264 7.79 -17.53 -11.84
N GLY A 265 7.96 -18.61 -11.08
CA GLY A 265 9.03 -19.59 -11.31
C GLY A 265 8.73 -20.49 -12.51
N GLY A 266 9.75 -21.06 -13.13
CA GLY A 266 9.61 -22.04 -14.21
C GLY A 266 9.28 -23.44 -13.69
N SER A 267 8.63 -24.26 -14.52
CA SER A 267 8.48 -25.70 -14.25
C SER A 267 9.80 -26.43 -14.49
N ALA A 268 10.04 -27.50 -13.73
CA ALA A 268 11.07 -28.47 -14.08
C ALA A 268 10.66 -29.31 -15.30
N SER A 269 11.63 -30.07 -15.81
CA SER A 269 11.41 -31.14 -16.78
C SER A 269 12.22 -32.38 -16.42
N VAL A 270 11.58 -33.54 -16.53
CA VAL A 270 12.19 -34.86 -16.32
C VAL A 270 11.73 -35.77 -17.43
N ASN A 271 12.67 -36.30 -18.23
CA ASN A 271 12.38 -37.31 -19.25
C ASN A 271 12.58 -38.74 -18.69
N ASN A 272 12.44 -39.75 -19.54
CA ASN A 272 12.49 -41.17 -19.14
C ASN A 272 13.85 -41.65 -18.60
N LEU A 273 14.91 -40.83 -18.68
CA LEU A 273 16.24 -41.13 -18.14
C LEU A 273 16.49 -40.41 -16.80
N GLY A 274 15.69 -39.39 -16.49
CA GLY A 274 15.84 -38.56 -15.30
C GLY A 274 15.19 -39.17 -14.06
N THR A 275 15.65 -38.70 -12.88
CA THR A 275 15.16 -39.20 -11.59
C THR A 275 14.16 -38.25 -10.96
N THR A 276 14.54 -36.99 -10.74
CA THR A 276 13.66 -35.94 -10.19
C THR A 276 14.02 -34.57 -10.71
N GLY A 277 13.05 -33.66 -10.74
CA GLY A 277 13.22 -32.25 -11.04
C GLY A 277 12.15 -31.42 -10.36
N SER A 278 12.50 -30.38 -9.63
CA SER A 278 11.56 -29.52 -8.92
C SER A 278 11.49 -28.12 -9.52
N GLY A 279 10.32 -27.49 -9.39
CA GLY A 279 10.08 -26.18 -9.99
C GLY A 279 10.82 -25.05 -9.28
N GLY A 280 11.01 -23.94 -9.98
CA GLY A 280 11.57 -22.73 -9.39
C GLY A 280 10.55 -21.98 -8.54
N GLY A 281 11.02 -21.25 -7.53
CA GLY A 281 10.16 -20.35 -6.75
C GLY A 281 9.81 -19.07 -7.50
N GLY A 282 8.66 -18.46 -7.20
CA GLY A 282 8.29 -17.15 -7.70
C GLY A 282 9.09 -16.03 -7.03
N GLY A 283 9.27 -14.90 -7.69
CA GLY A 283 9.87 -13.70 -7.11
C GLY A 283 8.88 -12.92 -6.24
N GLY A 284 9.40 -12.12 -5.30
CA GLY A 284 8.58 -11.21 -4.49
C GLY A 284 8.18 -9.95 -5.27
N GLY A 285 7.14 -9.26 -4.79
CA GLY A 285 6.76 -7.94 -5.29
C GLY A 285 7.49 -6.81 -4.59
N SER A 286 7.76 -5.71 -5.30
CA SER A 286 8.42 -4.53 -4.77
C SER A 286 7.51 -3.70 -3.86
N SER A 287 8.13 -2.84 -3.07
CA SER A 287 7.47 -1.95 -2.12
C SER A 287 7.56 -0.48 -2.54
N PHE A 288 6.66 0.34 -2.02
CA PHE A 288 6.57 1.77 -2.30
C PHE A 288 6.07 2.53 -1.07
N ALA A 289 6.53 3.76 -0.91
CA ALA A 289 5.94 4.76 -0.04
C ALA A 289 5.96 6.09 -0.80
N THR A 290 4.92 6.91 -0.59
CA THR A 290 4.81 8.21 -1.26
C THR A 290 6.04 9.09 -0.95
N PRO A 291 6.61 9.79 -1.95
CA PRO A 291 7.74 10.70 -1.73
C PRO A 291 7.47 11.83 -0.74
N SER A 292 6.20 12.17 -0.53
CA SER A 292 5.78 13.16 0.47
C SER A 292 5.89 12.65 1.91
N GLY A 293 6.05 11.34 2.10
CA GLY A 293 6.19 10.71 3.41
C GLY A 293 7.55 10.96 4.04
N SER A 294 7.58 10.96 5.37
CA SER A 294 8.79 11.10 6.19
C SER A 294 8.99 9.87 7.08
N GLY A 295 10.20 9.66 7.59
CA GLY A 295 10.52 8.50 8.42
C GLY A 295 10.34 7.16 7.70
N THR A 296 10.42 7.16 6.36
CA THR A 296 10.16 5.98 5.55
C THR A 296 11.22 4.91 5.78
N SER A 297 10.79 3.69 6.07
CA SER A 297 11.67 2.53 6.17
C SER A 297 11.06 1.30 5.51
N TYR A 298 11.93 0.44 5.01
CA TYR A 298 11.58 -0.84 4.40
C TYR A 298 12.36 -1.95 5.10
N SER A 299 11.68 -3.04 5.42
CA SER A 299 12.30 -4.24 5.97
C SER A 299 11.51 -5.49 5.55
N THR A 300 12.00 -6.67 5.89
CA THR A 300 11.22 -7.90 5.76
C THR A 300 10.14 -7.97 6.84
N SER A 301 8.93 -8.43 6.49
CA SER A 301 7.83 -8.55 7.45
C SER A 301 8.07 -9.68 8.45
N THR A 302 7.71 -9.44 9.71
CA THR A 302 7.62 -10.49 10.73
C THR A 302 6.20 -11.06 10.86
N VAL A 303 5.23 -10.46 10.16
CA VAL A 303 3.81 -10.85 10.19
C VAL A 303 3.49 -11.70 8.97
N GLY A 304 3.74 -11.17 7.78
CA GLY A 304 3.53 -11.86 6.51
C GLY A 304 4.67 -12.80 6.14
N THR A 305 5.01 -13.71 7.05
CA THR A 305 5.89 -14.85 6.77
C THR A 305 5.19 -15.87 5.87
N ALA A 306 5.93 -16.88 5.38
CA ALA A 306 5.37 -17.90 4.51
C ALA A 306 4.05 -18.46 5.08
N ASN A 307 3.01 -18.55 4.24
CA ASN A 307 1.64 -18.96 4.58
C ASN A 307 0.87 -18.05 5.56
N HIS A 308 1.35 -16.84 5.82
CA HIS A 308 0.67 -15.89 6.70
C HIS A 308 0.21 -14.66 5.92
N ASN A 309 -0.96 -14.16 6.30
CA ASN A 309 -1.52 -12.94 5.74
C ASN A 309 -0.70 -11.72 6.17
N GLY A 310 -0.89 -10.62 5.44
CA GLY A 310 -0.37 -9.33 5.82
C GLY A 310 -1.17 -8.68 6.96
N GLN A 311 -0.77 -7.46 7.30
CA GLN A 311 -1.45 -6.58 8.23
C GLN A 311 -1.22 -5.12 7.82
N VAL A 312 -2.16 -4.24 8.15
CA VAL A 312 -1.91 -2.80 8.11
C VAL A 312 -2.26 -2.19 9.46
N ILE A 313 -1.37 -1.36 10.00
CA ILE A 313 -1.60 -0.56 11.19
C ILE A 313 -1.57 0.91 10.78
N ILE A 314 -2.63 1.64 11.12
CA ILE A 314 -2.71 3.09 10.93
C ILE A 314 -2.77 3.73 12.31
N THR A 315 -1.81 4.60 12.59
CA THR A 315 -1.88 5.50 13.74
C THR A 315 -2.00 6.92 13.22
N TYR A 316 -2.81 7.77 13.85
CA TYR A 316 -2.78 9.19 13.54
C TYR A 316 -2.85 10.05 14.79
N VAL A 317 -2.21 11.21 14.71
CA VAL A 317 -2.27 12.27 15.74
C VAL A 317 -2.99 13.45 15.14
N VAL A 318 -4.02 13.95 15.81
CA VAL A 318 -4.71 15.18 15.37
C VAL A 318 -4.04 16.37 16.05
N GLY A 319 -3.77 17.42 15.28
CA GLY A 319 -3.22 18.67 15.80
C GLY A 319 -4.07 19.24 16.95
N LYS A 320 -3.45 20.02 17.82
CA LYS A 320 -4.14 20.71 18.91
C LYS A 320 -4.92 21.92 18.35
N PRO A 321 -6.04 22.32 18.98
CA PRO A 321 -6.73 23.53 18.56
C PRO A 321 -5.89 24.79 18.81
N VAL A 322 -6.20 25.87 18.10
CA VAL A 322 -5.70 27.23 18.37
C VAL A 322 -6.86 28.17 18.67
N THR A 323 -6.57 29.29 19.32
CA THR A 323 -7.47 30.45 19.38
C THR A 323 -6.85 31.55 18.53
N THR A 324 -7.61 32.08 17.57
CA THR A 324 -7.17 33.16 16.66
C THR A 324 -7.86 34.48 17.00
N PHE A 325 -7.25 35.60 16.61
CA PHE A 325 -7.86 36.92 16.77
C PHE A 325 -7.49 37.87 15.62
N LEU A 326 -8.47 38.12 14.74
CA LEU A 326 -8.38 39.07 13.64
C LEU A 326 -8.64 40.51 14.08
N SER A 327 -7.77 41.42 13.67
CA SER A 327 -7.96 42.86 13.75
C SER A 327 -7.64 43.56 12.43
N ALA A 328 -8.30 44.69 12.20
CA ALA A 328 -8.08 45.57 11.05
C ALA A 328 -7.95 47.02 11.50
N MET A 329 -6.91 47.73 11.03
CA MET A 329 -6.66 49.12 11.42
C MET A 329 -6.30 49.99 10.20
N PRO A 330 -7.12 51.02 9.88
CA PRO A 330 -8.42 51.33 10.47
C PRO A 330 -9.55 50.39 9.98
N GLN A 331 -10.58 50.15 10.79
CA GLN A 331 -11.78 49.39 10.36
C GLN A 331 -12.72 50.20 9.44
N ARG A 332 -12.52 51.52 9.36
CA ARG A 332 -13.21 52.40 8.42
C ARG A 332 -12.17 53.16 7.62
N THR A 333 -12.18 52.99 6.31
CA THR A 333 -11.14 53.50 5.40
C THR A 333 -11.76 54.14 4.17
N ARG A 334 -10.93 54.82 3.37
CA ARG A 334 -11.32 55.31 2.03
C ARG A 334 -10.89 54.33 0.95
N THR A 335 -11.55 54.42 -0.20
CA THR A 335 -11.20 53.60 -1.36
C THR A 335 -9.72 53.82 -1.73
N GLY A 336 -8.95 52.73 -1.87
CA GLY A 336 -7.52 52.75 -2.17
C GLY A 336 -6.59 53.13 -1.01
N ALA A 337 -7.10 53.49 0.16
CA ALA A 337 -6.28 53.77 1.33
C ALA A 337 -5.80 52.47 2.02
N PRO A 338 -4.60 52.46 2.62
CA PRO A 338 -4.03 51.28 3.24
C PRO A 338 -4.81 50.87 4.50
N VAL A 339 -4.97 49.56 4.68
CA VAL A 339 -5.50 48.90 5.88
C VAL A 339 -4.50 47.85 6.32
N VAL A 340 -4.15 47.86 7.60
CA VAL A 340 -3.33 46.82 8.21
C VAL A 340 -4.26 45.76 8.79
N LEU A 341 -4.14 44.54 8.31
CA LEU A 341 -4.74 43.35 8.88
C LEU A 341 -3.71 42.66 9.76
N SER A 342 -4.13 42.22 10.95
CA SER A 342 -3.29 41.46 11.86
C SER A 342 -4.10 40.32 12.44
N ASP A 343 -3.57 39.10 12.36
CA ASP A 343 -4.11 37.93 13.05
C ASP A 343 -3.11 37.48 14.12
N LEU A 344 -3.62 37.18 15.32
CA LEU A 344 -2.89 36.60 16.43
C LEU A 344 -3.34 35.16 16.65
N VAL A 345 -2.41 34.21 16.49
CA VAL A 345 -2.66 32.79 16.70
C VAL A 345 -2.03 32.36 18.02
N CYS A 346 -2.87 31.91 18.95
CA CYS A 346 -2.46 31.44 20.28
C CYS A 346 -2.70 29.92 20.44
N PRO A 347 -1.83 29.21 21.16
CA PRO A 347 -2.02 27.82 21.53
C PRO A 347 -3.34 27.55 22.25
N GLY A 348 -4.06 26.52 21.81
CA GLY A 348 -5.16 25.92 22.55
C GLY A 348 -4.80 24.57 23.17
N GLY A 349 -5.76 23.94 23.85
CA GLY A 349 -5.63 22.56 24.34
C GLY A 349 -4.50 22.33 25.35
N GLY A 350 -4.19 23.34 26.18
CA GLY A 350 -3.16 23.26 27.22
C GLY A 350 -1.71 23.24 26.69
N SER A 351 -1.51 23.51 25.41
CA SER A 351 -0.18 23.58 24.80
C SER A 351 0.49 24.93 25.06
N THR A 352 1.82 24.92 25.20
CA THR A 352 2.64 26.13 25.35
C THR A 352 3.56 26.37 24.16
N THR A 353 3.63 25.42 23.21
CA THR A 353 4.45 25.55 21.99
C THR A 353 3.92 26.70 21.14
N ARG A 354 4.77 27.63 20.74
CA ARG A 354 4.31 28.76 19.92
C ARG A 354 3.88 28.30 18.51
N PRO A 355 2.70 28.70 17.99
CA PRO A 355 2.28 28.36 16.64
C PRO A 355 3.19 28.96 15.58
N THR A 356 3.37 28.22 14.49
CA THR A 356 4.18 28.56 13.30
C THR A 356 3.34 28.42 12.04
N GLY A 357 3.84 28.84 10.87
CA GLY A 357 3.09 28.72 9.62
C GLY A 357 2.66 30.08 9.07
N THR A 358 1.49 30.13 8.42
CA THR A 358 0.99 31.31 7.71
C THR A 358 -0.47 31.61 8.01
N VAL A 359 -0.88 32.85 7.77
CA VAL A 359 -2.27 33.31 7.76
C VAL A 359 -2.59 33.87 6.38
N THR A 360 -3.68 33.40 5.76
CA THR A 360 -4.23 33.94 4.52
C THR A 360 -5.44 34.80 4.81
N PHE A 361 -5.42 36.04 4.30
CA PHE A 361 -6.50 37.01 4.43
C PHE A 361 -7.31 37.08 3.13
N THR A 362 -8.63 36.92 3.22
CA THR A 362 -9.54 36.89 2.06
C THR A 362 -10.71 37.82 2.31
N ASP A 363 -10.99 38.71 1.37
CA ASP A 363 -12.26 39.43 1.32
C ASP A 363 -13.33 38.52 0.72
N THR A 364 -14.16 37.97 1.59
CA THR A 364 -15.24 37.04 1.20
C THR A 364 -16.43 37.74 0.54
N THR A 365 -16.56 39.06 0.69
CA THR A 365 -17.60 39.83 -0.02
C THR A 365 -17.35 39.84 -1.52
N THR A 366 -16.08 39.96 -1.93
CA THR A 366 -15.66 39.97 -3.34
C THR A 366 -15.06 38.64 -3.81
N GLY A 367 -14.79 37.72 -2.90
CA GLY A 367 -14.08 36.46 -3.16
C GLY A 367 -12.59 36.65 -3.46
N THR A 368 -11.97 37.78 -3.09
CA THR A 368 -10.59 38.10 -3.44
C THR A 368 -9.63 37.81 -2.29
N THR A 369 -8.58 37.02 -2.57
CA THR A 369 -7.47 36.84 -1.62
C THR A 369 -6.64 38.12 -1.56
N LEU A 370 -6.58 38.73 -0.38
CA LEU A 370 -5.86 39.97 -0.14
C LEU A 370 -4.35 39.72 0.04
N GLY A 371 -3.98 38.56 0.57
CA GLY A 371 -2.59 38.11 0.70
C GLY A 371 -2.39 37.04 1.76
N THR A 372 -1.17 36.49 1.81
CA THR A 372 -0.75 35.50 2.81
C THR A 372 0.51 36.00 3.52
N SER A 373 0.54 35.90 4.84
CA SER A 373 1.65 36.36 5.68
C SER A 373 2.10 35.27 6.67
N ARG A 374 3.39 35.25 7.03
CA ARG A 374 3.94 34.27 7.98
C ARG A 374 3.75 34.73 9.42
N LEU A 375 3.57 33.77 10.33
CA LEU A 375 3.61 34.01 11.77
C LEU A 375 5.06 34.29 12.21
N VAL A 376 5.42 35.57 12.30
CA VAL A 376 6.82 36.00 12.58
C VAL A 376 6.97 36.78 13.88
N LEU A 377 5.91 37.43 14.37
CA LEU A 377 5.95 38.21 15.60
C LEU A 377 5.57 37.34 16.80
N GLY A 378 6.53 37.06 17.69
CA GLY A 378 6.26 36.31 18.92
C GLY A 378 5.68 37.21 20.02
N LEU A 379 4.53 36.83 20.56
CA LEU A 379 3.85 37.50 21.68
C LEU A 379 3.61 36.49 22.79
N GLY A 380 4.67 36.22 23.57
CA GLY A 380 4.70 35.10 24.50
C GLY A 380 4.63 33.75 23.76
N ASN A 381 3.63 32.93 24.10
CA ASN A 381 3.37 31.66 23.41
C ASN A 381 2.52 31.84 22.15
N CYS A 382 2.04 33.04 21.84
CA CYS A 382 1.30 33.32 20.61
C CYS A 382 2.23 33.82 19.50
N ALA A 383 1.78 33.75 18.25
CA ALA A 383 2.45 34.37 17.13
C ALA A 383 1.47 35.20 16.29
N ALA A 384 1.94 36.27 15.66
CA ALA A 384 1.10 37.12 14.81
C ALA A 384 1.62 37.21 13.37
N ALA A 385 0.67 37.34 12.44
CA ALA A 385 0.89 37.59 11.03
C ALA A 385 0.19 38.90 10.64
N GLY A 386 0.92 39.79 9.95
CA GLY A 386 0.40 41.08 9.50
C GLY A 386 0.41 41.21 7.98
N LEU A 387 -0.58 41.90 7.42
CA LEU A 387 -0.69 42.21 5.99
C LEU A 387 -1.18 43.65 5.80
N VAL A 388 -0.52 44.41 4.93
CA VAL A 388 -1.01 45.72 4.48
C VAL A 388 -1.72 45.54 3.14
N THR A 389 -2.97 45.97 3.05
CA THR A 389 -3.81 45.83 1.84
C THR A 389 -4.64 47.11 1.59
N ALA A 390 -5.38 47.16 0.49
CA ALA A 390 -6.29 48.25 0.16
C ALA A 390 -7.51 47.73 -0.62
N PHE A 391 -8.67 48.33 -0.38
CA PHE A 391 -9.93 47.95 -1.01
C PHE A 391 -10.27 48.87 -2.18
N ARG A 392 -10.80 48.29 -3.27
CA ARG A 392 -11.10 49.03 -4.53
C ARG A 392 -12.58 49.31 -4.75
N THR A 393 -13.45 48.76 -3.93
CA THR A 393 -14.89 48.96 -4.00
C THR A 393 -15.40 49.60 -2.72
N ILE A 394 -16.43 50.43 -2.84
CA ILE A 394 -17.08 51.09 -1.71
C ILE A 394 -18.07 50.10 -1.08
N GLY A 395 -18.21 50.12 0.24
CA GLY A 395 -19.16 49.28 0.98
C GLY A 395 -18.53 48.55 2.16
N ALA A 396 -19.29 47.62 2.73
CA ALA A 396 -18.82 46.75 3.80
C ALA A 396 -18.12 45.50 3.20
N HIS A 397 -16.88 45.28 3.61
CA HIS A 397 -16.05 44.15 3.23
C HIS A 397 -15.88 43.20 4.40
N THR A 398 -16.29 41.93 4.23
CA THR A 398 -16.10 40.88 5.23
C THR A 398 -14.80 40.16 4.94
N VAL A 399 -13.79 40.43 5.76
CA VAL A 399 -12.46 39.82 5.66
C VAL A 399 -12.39 38.64 6.61
N THR A 400 -11.96 37.48 6.10
CA THR A 400 -11.62 36.32 6.91
C THR A 400 -10.11 36.11 6.96
N ALA A 401 -9.62 35.56 8.07
CA ALA A 401 -8.24 35.11 8.20
C ALA A 401 -8.19 33.61 8.52
N VAL A 402 -7.36 32.89 7.75
CA VAL A 402 -7.18 31.45 7.86
C VAL A 402 -5.74 31.15 8.22
N TYR A 403 -5.52 30.68 9.44
CA TYR A 403 -4.27 30.08 9.88
C TYR A 403 -4.09 28.72 9.21
N SER A 404 -2.89 28.43 8.69
CA SER A 404 -2.59 27.21 7.92
C SER A 404 -2.42 25.93 8.75
N GLY A 405 -2.41 26.02 10.07
CA GLY A 405 -1.92 24.94 10.93
C GLY A 405 -0.39 24.81 10.89
N ASP A 406 0.13 23.90 11.72
CA ASP A 406 1.52 23.45 11.72
C ASP A 406 1.65 22.00 12.23
N SER A 407 2.86 21.53 12.54
CA SER A 407 3.07 20.16 13.04
C SER A 407 2.46 19.88 14.41
N THR A 408 2.05 20.92 15.15
CA THR A 408 1.45 20.84 16.48
C THR A 408 -0.02 21.22 16.48
N TYR A 409 -0.43 22.17 15.64
CA TYR A 409 -1.73 22.81 15.68
C TYR A 409 -2.54 22.64 14.41
N GLN A 410 -3.86 22.56 14.56
CA GLN A 410 -4.81 22.54 13.43
C GLN A 410 -4.93 23.91 12.77
N ASP A 411 -5.26 23.92 11.47
CA ASP A 411 -5.80 25.10 10.79
C ASP A 411 -7.17 25.52 11.37
N ASN A 412 -7.62 26.74 11.08
CA ASN A 412 -8.94 27.23 11.46
C ASN A 412 -9.91 27.39 10.26
N SER A 413 -9.63 26.76 9.12
CA SER A 413 -10.39 26.92 7.87
C SER A 413 -11.85 26.48 7.96
N GLY A 414 -12.18 25.54 8.85
CA GLY A 414 -13.55 25.10 9.11
C GLY A 414 -14.41 26.11 9.86
N SER A 415 -13.79 27.08 10.53
CA SER A 415 -14.48 28.18 11.23
C SER A 415 -13.55 29.40 11.30
N PRO A 416 -13.28 30.04 10.15
CA PRO A 416 -12.34 31.13 10.08
C PRO A 416 -12.91 32.34 10.82
N GLU A 417 -12.01 33.10 11.44
CA GLU A 417 -12.35 34.38 12.04
C GLU A 417 -12.72 35.40 10.95
N SER A 418 -13.59 36.35 11.29
CA SER A 418 -14.08 37.36 10.36
C SER A 418 -14.14 38.74 10.99
N ILE A 419 -13.80 39.76 10.22
CA ILE A 419 -13.95 41.17 10.59
C ILE A 419 -14.55 41.96 9.43
N THR A 420 -15.33 43.00 9.74
CA THR A 420 -15.87 43.91 8.72
C THR A 420 -15.01 45.16 8.61
N VAL A 421 -14.60 45.51 7.39
CA VAL A 421 -13.94 46.79 7.04
C VAL A 421 -14.92 47.60 6.19
N THR A 422 -15.23 48.82 6.63
CA THR A 422 -16.12 49.72 5.88
C THR A 422 -15.32 50.69 5.02
N VAL A 423 -15.57 50.68 3.72
CA VAL A 423 -14.89 51.53 2.74
C VAL A 423 -15.84 52.63 2.29
N THR A 424 -15.42 53.88 2.46
CA THR A 424 -16.14 55.07 1.99
C THR A 424 -15.44 55.66 0.75
N PRO A 425 -16.11 56.57 0.01
CA PRO A 425 -15.48 57.32 -1.08
C PRO A 425 -14.15 57.97 -0.67
#